data_AF-A0A7V6VM01-F1
#
_entry.id   AF-A0A7V6VM01-F1
#
_cell.length_a   1.000
_cell.length_b   1.000
_cell.length_c   1.000
_cell.angle_alpha   90.00
_cell.angle_beta   90.00
_cell.angle_gamma   90.00
#
_symmetry.space_group_name_H-M   'P 1'
#
loop_
_entity.id
_entity.type
_entity.pdbx_description
1 polymer ?
#
loop_
_entity_poly.entity_id
_entity_poly.type
_entity_poly.pdbx_seq_one_letter_code
_entity_poly.pdbx_strand_id
1 'polypeptide(L)'
;MALREGRCINCGSILFLDPKMPEGHCLFCDCVFKNEDAFRAATNPEEFTFPNEPQPEYKGPSLTPSQVFQGPIVPAVRQSGTKAAPVDDYVLPEKKIPKLKIPGKAIIAMFAVVLVVIGIFAAIAVPTVAKRNDQQKRISEVFTSSLPDEISIDSERDLLIQNIGCTSATVILGADITPEEGVKVFNNYCDARAEVLEIDTASFAKTRKPVTLRIAMPSGGFLIKNPNDEAELTTTAVTRLK
;
A
#
# COMPACT_ATOMS: atom_id res chain seq x y z
N MET A 1 25.41 -13.10 19.45
CA MET A 1 25.32 -14.52 19.03
C MET A 1 24.14 -14.63 18.08
N ALA A 2 24.21 -15.48 17.06
CA ALA A 2 23.14 -15.57 16.06
C ALA A 2 22.03 -16.49 16.57
N LEU A 3 20.80 -15.93 16.65
CA LEU A 3 19.59 -16.73 16.82
C LEU A 3 19.42 -17.63 15.60
N ARG A 4 18.89 -18.84 15.79
CA ARG A 4 18.61 -19.77 14.70
C ARG A 4 17.09 -19.84 14.47
N GLU A 5 16.71 -19.87 13.19
CA GLU A 5 15.32 -20.07 12.80
C GLU A 5 14.88 -21.50 13.12
N GLY A 6 13.75 -21.62 13.79
CA GLY A 6 13.05 -22.87 14.11
C GLY A 6 11.56 -22.74 13.79
N ARG A 7 10.85 -23.85 13.80
CA ARG A 7 9.40 -23.91 13.55
C ARG A 7 8.70 -24.61 14.70
N CYS A 8 7.61 -24.02 15.20
CA CYS A 8 6.81 -24.63 16.26
C CYS A 8 6.20 -25.95 15.78
N ILE A 9 6.42 -27.03 16.52
CA ILE A 9 5.89 -28.37 16.19
C ILE A 9 4.36 -28.49 16.35
N ASN A 10 3.72 -27.56 17.08
CA ASN A 10 2.26 -27.58 17.26
C ASN A 10 1.52 -26.77 16.20
N CYS A 11 1.88 -25.49 16.01
CA CYS A 11 1.14 -24.56 15.15
C CYS A 11 1.87 -24.19 13.84
N GLY A 12 3.10 -24.66 13.62
CA GLY A 12 3.87 -24.36 12.41
C GLY A 12 4.43 -22.93 12.32
N SER A 13 4.25 -22.11 13.36
CA SER A 13 4.78 -20.74 13.39
C SER A 13 6.31 -20.73 13.36
N ILE A 14 6.89 -19.78 12.63
CA ILE A 14 8.33 -19.55 12.57
C ILE A 14 8.78 -18.80 13.83
N LEU A 15 9.86 -19.27 14.44
CA LEU A 15 10.40 -18.78 15.70
C LEU A 15 11.91 -18.56 15.58
N PHE A 16 12.44 -17.59 16.31
CA PHE A 16 13.88 -17.41 16.48
C PHE A 16 14.26 -17.93 17.86
N LEU A 17 15.11 -18.96 17.90
CA LEU A 17 15.46 -19.69 19.12
C LEU A 17 16.97 -19.59 19.39
N ASP A 18 17.35 -19.65 20.67
CA ASP A 18 18.76 -19.74 21.07
C ASP A 18 19.21 -21.22 21.00
N PRO A 19 20.20 -21.56 20.16
CA PRO A 19 20.68 -22.95 20.02
C PRO A 19 21.34 -23.51 21.29
N LYS A 20 21.64 -22.69 22.30
CA LYS A 20 22.18 -23.16 23.60
C LYS A 20 21.10 -23.59 24.58
N MET A 21 19.85 -23.19 24.35
CA MET A 21 18.74 -23.58 25.19
C MET A 21 18.20 -24.94 24.73
N PRO A 22 17.93 -25.89 25.65
CA PRO A 22 17.39 -27.20 25.28
C PRO A 22 15.92 -27.11 24.82
N GLU A 23 15.19 -26.12 25.33
CA GLU A 23 13.75 -25.94 25.11
C GLU A 23 13.45 -24.53 24.58
N GLY A 24 12.36 -24.46 23.82
CA GLY A 24 11.81 -23.24 23.26
C GLY A 24 10.32 -23.16 23.55
N HIS A 25 9.80 -21.94 23.58
CA HIS A 25 8.39 -21.66 23.84
C HIS A 25 7.81 -20.86 22.67
N CYS A 26 6.67 -21.31 22.16
CA CYS A 26 5.94 -20.61 21.11
C CYS A 26 4.98 -19.60 21.74
N LEU A 27 5.19 -18.31 21.49
CA LEU A 27 4.30 -17.25 21.97
C LEU A 27 2.89 -17.32 21.37
N PHE A 28 2.71 -18.01 20.23
CA PHE A 28 1.44 -18.03 19.51
C PHE A 28 0.46 -19.09 20.00
N CYS A 29 0.97 -20.22 20.48
CA CYS A 29 0.13 -21.34 20.93
C CYS A 29 0.56 -21.90 22.28
N ASP A 30 1.45 -21.21 23.00
CA ASP A 30 2.03 -21.59 24.29
C ASP A 30 2.71 -22.97 24.38
N CYS A 31 2.97 -23.60 23.23
CA CYS A 31 3.65 -24.87 23.17
C CYS A 31 5.11 -24.74 23.63
N VAL A 32 5.51 -25.59 24.59
CA VAL A 32 6.91 -25.81 24.97
C VAL A 32 7.42 -27.05 24.27
N PHE A 33 8.55 -26.93 23.58
CA PHE A 33 9.11 -27.99 22.76
C PHE A 33 10.63 -27.97 22.84
N LYS A 34 11.27 -29.04 22.35
CA LYS A 34 12.74 -29.10 22.25
C LYS A 34 13.21 -28.29 21.04
N ASN A 35 14.26 -27.49 21.22
CA ASN A 35 14.80 -26.66 20.14
C ASN A 35 15.30 -27.49 18.95
N GLU A 36 15.81 -28.69 19.20
CA GLU A 36 16.23 -29.63 18.14
C GLU A 36 15.08 -29.99 17.20
N ASP A 37 13.90 -30.29 17.75
CA ASP A 37 12.72 -30.64 16.95
C ASP A 37 12.21 -29.41 16.17
N ALA A 38 12.31 -28.21 16.75
CA ALA A 38 11.95 -26.98 16.05
C ALA A 38 12.92 -26.65 14.91
N PHE A 39 14.21 -26.88 15.07
CA PHE A 39 15.19 -26.70 13.99
C PHE A 39 15.00 -27.74 12.87
N ARG A 40 14.65 -28.99 13.23
CA ARG A 40 14.34 -30.03 12.25
C ARG A 40 13.05 -29.69 11.49
N ALA A 41 12.00 -29.24 12.17
CA ALA A 41 10.74 -28.81 11.55
C ALA A 41 10.88 -27.56 10.66
N ALA A 42 11.89 -26.72 10.88
CA ALA A 42 12.22 -25.62 9.98
C ALA A 42 12.95 -26.08 8.71
N THR A 43 13.77 -27.14 8.82
CA THR A 43 14.56 -27.66 7.70
C THR A 43 13.72 -28.61 6.81
N ASN A 44 12.93 -29.49 7.44
CA ASN A 44 12.10 -30.50 6.79
C ASN A 44 10.65 -30.40 7.28
N PRO A 45 9.88 -29.37 6.89
CA PRO A 45 8.53 -29.18 7.40
C PRO A 45 7.54 -30.28 7.01
N GLU A 46 7.79 -30.98 5.91
CA GLU A 46 7.00 -32.12 5.43
C GLU A 46 7.08 -33.36 6.33
N GLU A 47 8.09 -33.48 7.19
CA GLU A 47 8.24 -34.59 8.13
C GLU A 47 7.38 -34.41 9.40
N PHE A 48 6.74 -33.25 9.56
CA PHE A 48 6.01 -32.89 10.78
C PHE A 48 4.53 -32.65 10.49
N THR A 49 3.70 -33.12 11.42
CA THR A 49 2.28 -32.76 11.46
C THR A 49 2.10 -31.67 12.50
N PHE A 50 1.34 -30.63 12.16
CA PHE A 50 1.07 -29.48 13.02
C PHE A 50 -0.38 -29.58 13.53
N PRO A 51 -0.62 -30.25 14.67
CA PRO A 51 -1.97 -30.56 15.13
C PRO A 51 -2.77 -29.34 15.58
N ASN A 52 -2.09 -28.24 15.92
CA ASN A 52 -2.68 -26.98 16.37
C ASN A 52 -3.64 -27.15 17.56
N GLU A 53 -3.29 -28.02 18.50
CA GLU A 53 -4.08 -28.28 19.69
C GLU A 53 -3.87 -27.19 20.74
N PRO A 54 -4.92 -26.78 21.49
CA PRO A 54 -4.79 -25.83 22.59
C PRO A 54 -3.80 -26.33 23.64
N GLN A 55 -2.75 -25.56 23.92
CA GLN A 55 -1.78 -25.88 24.95
C GLN A 55 -2.11 -25.15 26.26
N PRO A 56 -1.75 -25.73 27.42
CA PRO A 56 -1.86 -25.04 28.68
C PRO A 56 -0.89 -23.84 28.74
N GLU A 57 -1.29 -22.80 29.46
CA GLU A 57 -0.46 -21.62 29.69
C GLU A 57 0.84 -22.00 30.42
N TYR A 58 1.98 -21.61 29.85
CA TYR A 58 3.29 -21.92 30.41
C TYR A 58 3.61 -21.04 31.63
N LYS A 59 3.79 -21.66 32.79
CA LYS A 59 4.10 -20.98 34.07
C LYS A 59 5.58 -21.06 34.50
N GLY A 60 6.45 -21.55 33.62
CA GLY A 60 7.87 -21.74 33.91
C GLY A 60 8.72 -20.47 33.70
N PRO A 61 10.04 -20.55 33.92
CA PRO A 61 10.95 -19.45 33.63
C PRO A 61 10.96 -19.13 32.13
N SER A 62 11.06 -17.85 31.77
CA SER A 62 11.02 -17.42 30.36
C SER A 62 12.04 -18.16 29.50
N LEU A 63 11.55 -18.92 28.51
CA LEU A 63 12.35 -19.60 27.49
C LEU A 63 12.52 -18.75 26.21
N THR A 64 11.99 -17.53 26.20
CA THR A 64 12.21 -16.61 25.09
C THR A 64 13.67 -16.14 25.11
N PRO A 65 14.36 -16.14 23.95
CA PRO A 65 15.72 -15.61 23.90
C PRO A 65 15.66 -14.14 24.30
N SER A 66 16.31 -13.80 25.41
CA SER A 66 16.45 -12.41 25.80
C SER A 66 17.12 -11.67 24.65
N GLN A 67 16.40 -10.75 24.00
CA GLN A 67 17.06 -9.79 23.13
C GLN A 67 18.07 -9.06 24.01
N VAL A 68 19.34 -9.41 23.85
CA VAL A 68 20.44 -8.66 24.46
C VAL A 68 20.43 -7.32 23.74
N PHE A 69 19.60 -6.40 24.21
CA PHE A 69 19.87 -4.98 24.07
C PHE A 69 21.26 -4.80 24.66
N GLN A 70 22.25 -4.58 23.80
CA GLN A 70 23.57 -4.13 24.21
C GLN A 70 23.44 -2.71 24.76
N GLY A 71 22.87 -2.60 25.96
CA GLY A 71 23.14 -1.49 26.86
C GLY A 71 24.60 -1.56 27.30
N PRO A 72 25.18 -0.44 27.77
CA PRO A 72 26.57 -0.41 28.21
C PRO A 72 26.82 -1.46 29.29
N ILE A 73 27.92 -2.20 29.12
CA ILE A 73 28.38 -3.26 30.03
C ILE A 73 28.59 -2.65 31.42
N VAL A 74 27.65 -2.88 32.33
CA VAL A 74 27.86 -2.62 33.75
C VAL A 74 28.66 -3.80 34.29
N PRO A 75 29.81 -3.59 34.95
CA PRO A 75 30.61 -4.68 35.47
C PRO A 75 29.80 -5.52 36.47
N ALA A 76 29.89 -6.84 36.32
CA ALA A 76 29.20 -7.79 37.18
C ALA A 76 29.59 -7.58 38.66
N VAL A 77 28.61 -7.22 39.48
CA VAL A 77 28.77 -7.20 40.94
C VAL A 77 28.98 -8.65 41.39
N ARG A 78 30.14 -8.92 42.00
CA ARG A 78 30.42 -10.21 42.64
C ARG A 78 29.33 -10.47 43.69
N GLN A 79 28.53 -11.51 43.49
CA GLN A 79 27.62 -11.98 44.53
C GLN A 79 28.46 -12.58 45.67
N SER A 80 28.51 -11.89 46.82
CA SER A 80 29.02 -12.49 48.05
C SER A 80 28.03 -13.55 48.51
N GLY A 81 28.53 -14.76 48.77
CA GLY A 81 27.75 -15.91 49.24
C GLY A 81 27.22 -15.76 50.66
N THR A 82 26.36 -14.77 50.89
CA THR A 82 25.61 -14.63 52.13
C THR A 82 24.29 -15.35 51.95
N LYS A 83 24.03 -16.35 52.82
CA LYS A 83 22.80 -17.15 52.80
C LYS A 83 21.59 -16.21 52.82
N ALA A 84 20.75 -16.31 51.79
CA ALA A 84 19.50 -15.56 51.70
C ALA A 84 18.58 -15.97 52.86
N ALA A 85 18.18 -15.00 53.68
CA ALA A 85 17.04 -15.15 54.57
C ALA A 85 15.77 -15.41 53.72
N PRO A 86 14.76 -16.11 54.25
CA PRO A 86 13.55 -16.41 53.51
C PRO A 86 12.95 -15.12 52.95
N VAL A 87 12.65 -15.14 51.65
CA VAL A 87 12.02 -14.03 50.93
C VAL A 87 10.62 -13.89 51.52
N ASP A 88 10.41 -12.85 52.32
CA ASP A 88 9.05 -12.41 52.66
C ASP A 88 8.33 -12.15 51.33
N ASP A 89 7.17 -12.77 51.15
CA ASP A 89 6.27 -12.52 50.02
C ASP A 89 5.89 -11.04 50.03
N TYR A 90 6.70 -10.24 49.34
CA TYR A 90 6.42 -8.84 49.12
C TYR A 90 5.30 -8.75 48.09
N VAL A 91 4.06 -8.79 48.59
CA VAL A 91 2.89 -8.42 47.81
C VAL A 91 3.04 -6.93 47.50
N LEU A 92 3.42 -6.61 46.25
CA LEU A 92 3.49 -5.22 45.81
C LEU A 92 2.11 -4.58 46.09
N PRO A 93 2.03 -3.50 46.89
CA PRO A 93 0.76 -2.81 47.06
C PRO A 93 0.34 -2.31 45.68
N GLU A 94 -0.85 -2.72 45.23
CA GLU A 94 -1.44 -2.23 43.99
C GLU A 94 -1.57 -0.71 44.08
N LYS A 95 -0.57 -0.02 43.52
CA LYS A 95 -0.54 1.44 43.47
C LYS A 95 -1.67 1.85 42.53
N LYS A 96 -2.83 2.21 43.10
CA LYS A 96 -3.99 2.70 42.37
C LYS A 96 -3.52 3.81 41.44
N ILE A 97 -3.38 3.48 40.15
CA ILE A 97 -2.97 4.44 39.13
C ILE A 97 -4.06 5.51 39.13
N PRO A 98 -3.74 6.78 39.43
CA PRO A 98 -4.75 7.82 39.45
C PRO A 98 -5.37 7.88 38.05
N LYS A 99 -6.70 7.79 37.97
CA LYS A 99 -7.44 7.96 36.71
C LYS A 99 -7.12 9.37 36.20
N LEU A 100 -6.20 9.46 35.24
CA LEU A 100 -5.86 10.70 34.55
C LEU A 100 -7.09 11.16 33.77
N LYS A 101 -7.91 12.00 34.41
CA LYS A 101 -9.05 12.63 33.77
C LYS A 101 -8.52 13.80 32.94
N ILE A 102 -8.52 13.64 31.62
CA ILE A 102 -8.13 14.72 30.71
C ILE A 102 -9.08 15.91 30.97
N PRO A 103 -8.56 17.13 31.22
CA PRO A 103 -9.41 18.28 31.45
C PRO A 103 -10.21 18.57 30.17
N GLY A 104 -11.51 18.81 30.29
CA GLY A 104 -12.40 19.01 29.13
C GLY A 104 -11.94 20.12 28.17
N LYS A 105 -11.23 21.14 28.69
CA LYS A 105 -10.61 22.20 27.87
C LYS A 105 -9.55 21.66 26.91
N ALA A 106 -8.77 20.65 27.31
CA ALA A 106 -7.77 20.02 26.43
C ALA A 106 -8.44 19.17 25.34
N ILE A 107 -9.57 18.53 25.65
CA ILE A 107 -10.37 17.80 24.66
C ILE A 107 -10.91 18.77 23.61
N ILE A 108 -11.50 19.90 24.04
CA ILE A 108 -12.00 20.94 23.13
C ILE A 108 -10.87 21.52 22.27
N ALA A 109 -9.72 21.81 22.86
CA ALA A 109 -8.56 22.32 22.12
C ALA A 109 -8.06 21.30 21.08
N MET A 110 -8.02 20.01 21.40
CA MET A 110 -7.66 18.96 20.45
C MET A 110 -8.65 18.91 19.27
N PHE A 111 -9.96 18.95 19.53
CA PHE A 111 -10.97 19.01 18.47
C PHE A 111 -10.84 20.27 17.60
N ALA A 112 -10.57 21.43 18.20
CA ALA A 112 -10.37 22.67 17.46
C ALA A 112 -9.18 22.55 16.51
N VAL A 113 -8.06 21.97 16.95
CA VAL A 113 -6.88 21.75 16.09
C VAL A 113 -7.22 20.80 14.94
N VAL A 114 -7.91 19.69 15.21
CA VAL A 114 -8.33 18.74 14.17
C VAL A 114 -9.24 19.41 13.12
N LEU A 115 -10.20 20.21 13.57
CA LEU A 115 -11.11 20.93 12.66
C LEU A 115 -10.36 21.95 11.79
N VAL A 116 -9.38 22.66 12.34
CA VAL A 116 -8.55 23.58 11.55
C VAL A 116 -7.77 22.83 10.47
N VAL A 117 -7.18 21.69 10.82
CA VAL A 117 -6.45 20.85 9.85
C VAL A 117 -7.38 20.38 8.73
N ILE A 118 -8.57 19.85 9.08
CA ILE A 118 -9.58 19.44 8.10
C ILE A 118 -10.01 20.61 7.21
N GLY A 119 -10.21 21.79 7.79
CA GLY A 119 -10.57 23.00 7.06
C GLY A 119 -9.51 23.40 6.02
N ILE A 120 -8.22 23.34 6.38
CA ILE A 120 -7.12 23.62 5.45
C ILE A 120 -7.10 22.59 4.31
N PHE A 121 -7.24 21.29 4.62
CA PHE A 121 -7.30 20.24 3.60
C PHE A 121 -8.48 20.44 2.65
N ALA A 122 -9.67 20.73 3.17
CA ALA A 122 -10.86 20.98 2.36
C ALA A 122 -10.69 22.21 1.46
N ALA A 123 -10.09 23.29 1.99
CA ALA A 123 -9.85 24.53 1.24
C ALA A 123 -8.93 24.33 0.03
N ILE A 124 -8.05 23.32 0.04
CA ILE A 124 -7.16 22.99 -1.09
C ILE A 124 -7.78 21.90 -1.97
N ALA A 125 -8.31 20.83 -1.38
CA ALA A 125 -8.79 19.66 -2.11
C ALA A 125 -10.05 19.97 -2.94
N VAL A 126 -11.03 20.66 -2.35
CA VAL A 126 -12.30 20.97 -3.02
C VAL A 126 -12.11 21.79 -4.30
N PRO A 127 -11.41 22.94 -4.31
CA PRO A 127 -11.23 23.69 -5.55
C PRO A 127 -10.40 22.92 -6.57
N THR A 128 -9.44 22.10 -6.13
CA THR A 128 -8.63 21.26 -7.03
C THR A 128 -9.50 20.22 -7.75
N VAL A 129 -10.39 19.55 -7.02
CA VAL A 129 -11.33 18.57 -7.59
C VAL A 129 -12.38 19.24 -8.46
N ALA A 130 -12.93 20.37 -8.03
CA ALA A 130 -13.90 21.13 -8.81
C ALA A 130 -13.32 21.60 -10.15
N LYS A 131 -12.10 22.18 -10.13
CA LYS A 131 -11.38 22.59 -11.34
C LYS A 131 -11.11 21.39 -12.25
N ARG A 132 -10.66 20.26 -11.70
CA ARG A 132 -10.45 19.03 -12.47
C ARG A 132 -11.74 18.59 -13.17
N ASN A 133 -12.86 18.53 -12.46
CA ASN A 133 -14.13 18.05 -13.01
C ASN A 133 -14.63 18.97 -14.12
N ASP A 134 -14.52 20.29 -13.95
CA ASP A 134 -14.86 21.27 -14.98
C ASP A 134 -13.98 21.12 -16.23
N GLN A 135 -12.67 20.95 -16.05
CA GLN A 135 -11.74 20.69 -17.14
C GLN A 135 -12.07 19.38 -17.88
N GLN A 136 -12.37 18.31 -17.15
CA GLN A 136 -12.75 17.02 -17.76
C GLN A 136 -14.02 17.16 -18.59
N LYS A 137 -15.02 17.87 -18.07
CA LYS A 137 -16.28 18.13 -18.78
C LYS A 137 -16.06 18.94 -20.06
N ARG A 138 -15.29 20.02 -19.98
CA ARG A 138 -14.97 20.86 -21.15
C ARG A 138 -14.16 20.08 -22.19
N ILE A 139 -13.20 19.26 -21.77
CA ILE A 139 -12.44 18.40 -22.69
C ILE A 139 -13.37 17.41 -23.37
N SER A 140 -14.29 16.77 -22.64
CA SER A 140 -15.26 15.85 -23.26
C SER A 140 -16.15 16.56 -24.27
N GLU A 141 -16.65 17.76 -23.97
CA GLU A 141 -17.51 18.52 -24.89
C GLU A 141 -16.76 18.91 -26.18
N VAL A 142 -15.54 19.43 -26.06
CA VAL A 142 -14.71 19.81 -27.22
C VAL A 142 -14.29 18.58 -28.01
N PHE A 143 -13.89 17.50 -27.33
CA PHE A 143 -13.49 16.26 -27.98
C PHE A 143 -14.63 15.62 -28.75
N THR A 144 -15.81 15.43 -28.14
CA THR A 144 -16.97 14.86 -28.81
C THR A 144 -17.42 15.71 -30.00
N SER A 145 -17.31 17.04 -29.91
CA SER A 145 -17.60 17.95 -31.04
C SER A 145 -16.58 17.89 -32.17
N SER A 146 -15.36 17.42 -31.90
CA SER A 146 -14.26 17.31 -32.89
C SER A 146 -14.24 15.97 -33.64
N LEU A 147 -15.08 15.02 -33.23
CA LEU A 147 -15.15 13.71 -33.86
C LEU A 147 -16.05 13.73 -35.10
N PRO A 148 -15.76 12.90 -36.12
CA PRO A 148 -16.66 12.73 -37.26
C PRO A 148 -18.02 12.17 -36.82
N ASP A 149 -19.11 12.56 -37.49
CA ASP A 149 -20.49 12.12 -37.19
C ASP A 149 -20.67 10.59 -37.21
N GLU A 150 -19.79 9.88 -37.91
CA GLU A 150 -19.77 8.41 -38.00
C GLU A 150 -19.30 7.76 -36.69
N ILE A 151 -18.59 8.50 -35.84
CA ILE A 151 -18.07 8.07 -34.53
C ILE A 151 -18.94 8.71 -33.43
N SER A 152 -20.15 8.16 -33.25
CA SER A 152 -21.03 8.56 -32.16
C SER A 152 -20.51 8.04 -30.81
N ILE A 153 -20.09 8.95 -29.94
CA ILE A 153 -19.60 8.65 -28.58
C ILE A 153 -20.49 9.38 -27.57
N ASP A 154 -21.07 8.64 -26.62
CA ASP A 154 -21.70 9.24 -25.46
C ASP A 154 -20.62 9.68 -24.45
N SER A 155 -20.47 10.98 -24.24
CA SER A 155 -19.47 11.54 -23.31
C SER A 155 -19.60 11.02 -21.87
N GLU A 156 -20.76 10.53 -21.44
CA GLU A 156 -20.97 10.03 -20.07
C GLU A 156 -20.66 8.53 -19.92
N ARG A 157 -20.83 7.75 -21.00
CA ARG A 157 -20.73 6.28 -20.94
C ARG A 157 -19.51 5.74 -21.66
N ASP A 158 -19.16 6.37 -22.77
CA ASP A 158 -18.19 5.86 -23.73
C ASP A 158 -16.85 6.60 -23.63
N LEU A 159 -16.76 7.66 -22.83
CA LEU A 159 -15.53 8.42 -22.58
C LEU A 159 -15.20 8.49 -21.09
N LEU A 160 -13.99 8.08 -20.74
CA LEU A 160 -13.48 8.15 -19.38
C LEU A 160 -12.14 8.89 -19.35
N ILE A 161 -12.13 10.10 -18.79
CA ILE A 161 -10.93 10.91 -18.59
C ILE A 161 -10.42 10.76 -17.15
N GLN A 162 -9.14 10.42 -17.00
CA GLN A 162 -8.48 10.14 -15.74
C GLN A 162 -7.27 11.06 -15.52
N ASN A 163 -6.82 11.10 -14.26
CA ASN A 163 -5.77 11.97 -13.72
C ASN A 163 -6.14 13.47 -13.66
N ILE A 164 -5.51 14.18 -12.72
CA ILE A 164 -5.71 15.64 -12.53
C ILE A 164 -5.32 16.41 -13.80
N GLY A 165 -4.26 15.98 -14.51
CA GLY A 165 -3.80 16.60 -15.76
C GLY A 165 -4.52 16.12 -17.02
N CYS A 166 -5.60 15.34 -16.88
CA CYS A 166 -6.35 14.73 -17.98
C CYS A 166 -5.45 13.98 -18.98
N THR A 167 -4.41 13.31 -18.48
CA THR A 167 -3.38 12.66 -19.30
C THR A 167 -3.74 11.24 -19.71
N SER A 168 -4.77 10.65 -19.11
CA SER A 168 -5.20 9.30 -19.44
C SER A 168 -6.65 9.34 -19.86
N ALA A 169 -6.98 8.82 -21.03
CA ALA A 169 -8.35 8.70 -21.50
C ALA A 169 -8.64 7.29 -22.01
N THR A 170 -9.86 6.82 -21.76
CA THR A 170 -10.41 5.62 -22.39
C THR A 170 -11.62 6.01 -23.20
N VAL A 171 -11.65 5.57 -24.45
CA VAL A 171 -12.74 5.79 -25.39
C VAL A 171 -13.28 4.43 -25.80
N ILE A 172 -14.58 4.25 -25.73
CA ILE A 172 -15.30 3.06 -26.15
C ILE A 172 -16.04 3.40 -27.44
N LEU A 173 -15.82 2.62 -28.48
CA LEU A 173 -16.46 2.82 -29.78
C LEU A 173 -17.43 1.67 -30.05
N GLY A 174 -18.60 2.00 -30.62
CA GLY A 174 -19.58 1.01 -31.05
C GLY A 174 -19.23 0.30 -32.36
N ALA A 175 -18.26 0.83 -33.11
CA ALA A 175 -17.77 0.28 -34.36
C ALA A 175 -16.25 0.13 -34.35
N ASP A 176 -15.74 -0.79 -35.15
CA ASP A 176 -14.31 -0.97 -35.33
C ASP A 176 -13.74 0.13 -36.22
N ILE A 177 -12.63 0.72 -35.78
CA ILE A 177 -11.88 1.73 -36.54
C ILE A 177 -10.50 1.20 -36.92
N THR A 178 -9.93 1.80 -37.95
CA THR A 178 -8.56 1.52 -38.39
C THR A 178 -7.52 2.14 -37.44
N PRO A 179 -6.27 1.62 -37.40
CA PRO A 179 -5.20 2.23 -36.61
C PRO A 179 -4.96 3.70 -36.96
N GLU A 180 -5.08 4.07 -38.23
CA GLU A 180 -4.88 5.43 -38.73
C GLU A 180 -5.96 6.38 -38.20
N GLU A 181 -7.21 5.93 -38.15
CA GLU A 181 -8.31 6.64 -37.49
C GLU A 181 -8.08 6.75 -35.99
N GLY A 182 -7.55 5.70 -35.35
CA GLY A 182 -7.18 5.73 -33.93
C GLY A 182 -6.15 6.81 -33.59
N VAL A 183 -5.18 7.05 -34.49
CA VAL A 183 -4.21 8.14 -34.35
C VAL A 183 -4.87 9.51 -34.52
N LYS A 184 -5.84 9.65 -35.43
CA LYS A 184 -6.63 10.89 -35.55
C LYS A 184 -7.44 11.18 -34.30
N VAL A 185 -8.12 10.16 -33.75
CA VAL A 185 -8.84 10.27 -32.48
C VAL A 185 -7.90 10.69 -31.35
N PHE A 186 -6.68 10.12 -31.31
CA PHE A 186 -5.64 10.53 -30.35
C PHE A 186 -5.23 12.00 -30.48
N ASN A 187 -4.98 12.45 -31.71
CA ASN A 187 -4.60 13.84 -31.95
C ASN A 187 -5.72 14.80 -31.57
N ASN A 188 -6.97 14.50 -31.96
CA ASN A 188 -8.14 15.30 -31.59
C ASN A 188 -8.29 15.40 -30.06
N TYR A 189 -8.07 14.31 -29.33
CA TYR A 189 -8.07 14.34 -27.88
C TYR A 189 -6.95 15.23 -27.31
N CYS A 190 -5.74 15.10 -27.85
CA CYS A 190 -4.59 15.90 -27.40
C CYS A 190 -4.80 17.40 -27.66
N ASP A 191 -5.43 17.74 -28.79
CA ASP A 191 -5.71 19.12 -29.16
C ASP A 191 -6.83 19.71 -28.30
N ALA A 192 -7.92 18.97 -28.08
CA ALA A 192 -9.00 19.36 -27.14
C ALA A 192 -8.46 19.58 -25.72
N ARG A 193 -7.55 18.70 -25.26
CA ARG A 193 -6.86 18.85 -23.99
C ARG A 193 -5.97 20.09 -23.96
N ALA A 194 -5.21 20.35 -25.03
CA ALA A 194 -4.32 21.49 -25.11
C ALA A 194 -5.09 22.82 -25.09
N GLU A 195 -6.23 22.88 -25.77
CA GLU A 195 -7.13 24.03 -25.77
C GLU A 195 -7.69 24.32 -24.37
N VAL A 196 -8.29 23.32 -23.70
CA VAL A 196 -8.93 23.52 -22.39
C VAL A 196 -7.93 23.80 -21.27
N LEU A 197 -6.73 23.22 -21.36
CA LEU A 197 -5.67 23.41 -20.37
C LEU A 197 -4.72 24.58 -20.72
N GLU A 198 -4.98 25.30 -21.81
CA GLU A 198 -4.14 26.40 -22.30
C GLU A 198 -2.66 25.99 -22.44
N ILE A 199 -2.43 24.75 -22.90
CA ILE A 199 -1.09 24.21 -23.11
C ILE A 199 -0.61 24.68 -24.48
N ASP A 200 0.62 25.19 -24.52
CA ASP A 200 1.32 25.54 -25.75
C ASP A 200 1.33 24.38 -26.76
N THR A 201 0.57 24.56 -27.84
CA THR A 201 0.36 23.58 -28.91
C THR A 201 1.62 23.35 -29.75
N ALA A 202 2.60 24.26 -29.70
CA ALA A 202 3.84 24.16 -30.46
C ALA A 202 4.78 23.03 -29.98
N SER A 203 4.58 22.51 -28.76
CA SER A 203 5.48 21.53 -28.14
C SER A 203 4.83 20.15 -28.02
N PHE A 204 5.19 19.23 -28.92
CA PHE A 204 4.78 17.80 -28.87
C PHE A 204 5.02 17.15 -27.50
N ALA A 205 6.15 17.48 -26.86
CA ALA A 205 6.54 16.97 -25.55
C ALA A 205 5.55 17.35 -24.41
N LYS A 206 4.74 18.40 -24.59
CA LYS A 206 3.77 18.87 -23.59
C LYS A 206 2.34 18.44 -23.91
N THR A 207 2.03 18.32 -25.20
CA THR A 207 0.68 18.06 -25.70
C THR A 207 0.40 16.56 -25.83
N ARG A 208 1.31 15.81 -26.46
CA ARG A 208 1.10 14.42 -26.89
C ARG A 208 1.90 13.40 -26.07
N LYS A 209 3.14 13.71 -25.72
CA LYS A 209 4.01 12.80 -24.95
C LYS A 209 3.49 12.33 -23.58
N PRO A 210 2.81 13.16 -22.77
CA PRO A 210 2.32 12.69 -21.46
C PRO A 210 1.00 11.93 -21.56
N VAL A 211 0.42 11.80 -22.77
CA VAL A 211 -0.93 11.29 -22.96
C VAL A 211 -0.93 9.79 -23.22
N THR A 212 -1.81 9.09 -22.52
CA THR A 212 -2.16 7.70 -22.79
C THR A 212 -3.62 7.64 -23.19
N LEU A 213 -3.91 7.13 -24.39
CA LEU A 213 -5.26 6.91 -24.87
C LEU A 213 -5.48 5.43 -25.10
N ARG A 214 -6.55 4.91 -24.51
CA ARG A 214 -7.05 3.57 -24.79
C ARG A 214 -8.33 3.69 -25.60
N ILE A 215 -8.38 3.01 -26.74
CA ILE A 215 -9.57 2.90 -27.59
C ILE A 215 -10.04 1.45 -27.49
N ALA A 216 -11.25 1.23 -27.02
CA ALA A 216 -11.89 -0.08 -26.94
C ALA A 216 -12.97 -0.18 -28.03
N MET A 217 -13.00 -1.31 -28.72
CA MET A 217 -13.89 -1.60 -29.85
C MET A 217 -14.43 -3.03 -29.73
N PRO A 218 -15.48 -3.41 -30.48
CA PRO A 218 -16.02 -4.76 -30.44
C PRO A 218 -15.01 -5.85 -30.82
N SER A 219 -14.13 -5.59 -31.80
CA SER A 219 -13.11 -6.56 -32.24
C SER A 219 -11.80 -6.54 -31.43
N GLY A 220 -11.68 -5.68 -30.42
CA GLY A 220 -10.46 -5.52 -29.62
C GLY A 220 -10.21 -4.06 -29.22
N GLY A 221 -8.99 -3.57 -29.37
CA GLY A 221 -8.70 -2.17 -29.07
C GLY A 221 -7.30 -1.71 -29.44
N PHE A 222 -7.04 -0.44 -29.20
CA PHE A 222 -5.73 0.17 -29.34
C PHE A 222 -5.32 0.85 -28.04
N LEU A 223 -4.04 0.76 -27.71
CA LEU A 223 -3.43 1.55 -26.66
C LEU A 223 -2.33 2.39 -27.27
N ILE A 224 -2.46 3.70 -27.18
CA ILE A 224 -1.40 4.67 -27.51
C ILE A 224 -0.87 5.18 -26.18
N LYS A 225 0.38 4.85 -25.85
CA LYS A 225 0.98 5.17 -24.55
C LYS A 225 2.23 6.02 -24.73
N ASN A 226 2.14 7.28 -24.31
CA ASN A 226 3.26 8.21 -24.18
C ASN A 226 4.20 8.23 -25.40
N PRO A 227 3.70 8.63 -26.59
CA PRO A 227 4.54 8.69 -27.80
C PRO A 227 5.68 9.69 -27.60
N ASN A 228 6.89 9.33 -28.03
CA ASN A 228 8.04 10.23 -27.95
C ASN A 228 8.04 11.28 -29.08
N ASP A 229 7.58 10.88 -30.27
CA ASP A 229 7.50 11.73 -31.45
C ASP A 229 6.30 11.35 -32.35
N GLU A 230 6.11 12.12 -33.42
CA GLU A 230 5.02 11.91 -34.40
C GLU A 230 5.24 10.64 -35.23
N ALA A 231 6.49 10.21 -35.40
CA ALA A 231 6.82 8.99 -36.13
C ALA A 231 6.40 7.72 -35.36
N GLU A 232 6.52 7.72 -34.03
CA GLU A 232 6.11 6.61 -33.17
C GLU A 232 4.60 6.35 -33.21
N LEU A 233 3.78 7.39 -33.43
CA LEU A 233 2.33 7.27 -33.56
C LEU A 233 1.90 6.39 -34.75
N THR A 234 2.73 6.31 -35.79
CA THR A 234 2.43 5.55 -37.01
C THR A 234 3.04 4.15 -37.02
N THR A 235 3.94 3.83 -36.08
CA THR A 235 4.78 2.63 -36.15
C THR A 235 4.69 1.74 -34.91
N THR A 236 4.97 2.27 -33.72
CA THR A 236 5.32 1.44 -32.56
C THR A 236 4.48 1.76 -31.32
N ALA A 237 3.95 2.98 -31.21
CA ALA A 237 3.18 3.40 -30.04
C ALA A 237 1.78 2.80 -29.98
N VAL A 238 1.24 2.32 -31.11
CA VAL A 238 -0.10 1.72 -31.22
C VAL A 238 -0.01 0.24 -30.89
N THR A 239 -0.31 -0.13 -29.64
CA THR A 239 -0.42 -1.53 -29.26
C THR A 239 -1.84 -2.03 -29.50
N ARG A 240 -2.01 -3.03 -30.36
CA ARG A 240 -3.30 -3.73 -30.51
C ARG A 240 -3.61 -4.55 -29.26
N LEU A 241 -4.72 -4.24 -28.61
CA LEU A 241 -5.30 -5.02 -27.54
C LEU A 241 -6.23 -6.07 -28.16
N LYS A 242 -6.03 -7.34 -27.81
CA LYS A 242 -6.94 -8.44 -28.15
C LYS A 242 -7.96 -8.62 -27.04
#